data_AF-A0A3P8ES46-F1
#
_entry.id   AF-A0A3P8ES46-F1
#
_cell.length_a   1.000
_cell.length_b   1.000
_cell.length_c   1.000
_cell.angle_alpha   90.00
_cell.angle_beta   90.00
_cell.angle_gamma   90.00
#
_symmetry.space_group_name_H-M   'P 1'
#
loop_
_entity.id
_entity.type
_entity.pdbx_description
1 polymer ?
#
loop_
_entity_poly.entity_id
_entity_poly.type
_entity_poly.pdbx_seq_one_letter_code
_entity_poly.pdbx_strand_id
1 'polypeptide(L)'
;MEAFQSIGAENPLSPEEQENLADITIDSLLDAEKVEDLTHIFRKKHVSAKIQLTLDLISSILESGDKCVIVSQWTSFLKIVEKHINKRFPSLAKCSSITGEIQPSDRQDRVNSFNEDNDGVNIMLISITAGGVGLNLTGGNHLILMDLHWNPALELQARDRVHRMGQRKEVHLHK
;
A
#
# COMPACT_ATOMS: atom_id res chain seq x y z
N MET A 1 -46.09 28.30 11.58
CA MET A 1 -45.73 28.05 12.99
C MET A 1 -46.55 26.84 13.40
N GLU A 2 -45.91 25.83 14.00
CA GLU A 2 -46.46 24.52 14.42
C GLU A 2 -46.49 23.39 13.36
N ALA A 3 -45.40 22.63 13.31
CA ALA A 3 -45.39 21.28 12.75
C ALA A 3 -44.27 20.41 13.38
N PHE A 4 -44.05 20.49 14.70
CA PHE A 4 -43.11 19.59 15.40
C PHE A 4 -43.45 19.41 16.90
N GLN A 5 -44.70 19.05 17.20
CA GLN A 5 -45.04 18.43 18.48
C GLN A 5 -45.61 17.05 18.21
N SER A 6 -44.78 16.02 18.33
CA SER A 6 -45.14 14.65 18.76
C SER A 6 -44.02 13.69 18.38
N ILE A 7 -43.01 13.58 19.23
CA ILE A 7 -42.33 12.30 19.49
C ILE A 7 -42.17 12.27 21.00
N GLY A 8 -42.98 11.45 21.66
CA GLY A 8 -42.94 11.28 23.10
C GLY A 8 -41.56 10.81 23.54
N ALA A 9 -41.03 11.42 24.59
CA ALA A 9 -39.93 10.85 25.35
C ALA A 9 -40.43 9.53 25.94
N GLU A 10 -40.14 8.42 25.27
CA GLU A 10 -40.30 7.10 25.86
C GLU A 10 -39.34 7.00 27.05
N ASN A 11 -39.95 7.00 28.23
CA ASN A 11 -39.44 6.65 29.54
C ASN A 11 -37.93 6.93 29.78
N PRO A 12 -37.56 8.09 30.36
CA PRO A 12 -36.17 8.34 30.72
C PRO A 12 -35.73 7.28 31.75
N LEU A 13 -34.56 6.68 31.50
CA LEU A 13 -33.90 5.71 32.39
C LEU A 13 -33.97 6.22 33.83
N SER A 14 -34.33 5.32 34.75
CA SER A 14 -34.37 5.64 36.18
C SER A 14 -32.98 6.10 36.67
N PRO A 15 -32.91 6.90 37.73
CA PRO A 15 -31.62 7.37 38.27
C PRO A 15 -30.63 6.25 38.58
N GLU A 16 -31.12 5.09 39.04
CA GLU A 16 -30.33 3.88 39.29
C GLU A 16 -29.80 3.22 38.00
N GLU A 17 -30.57 3.26 36.90
CA GLU A 17 -30.12 2.77 35.59
C GLU A 17 -29.08 3.71 34.97
N GLN A 18 -29.20 5.02 35.20
CA GLN A 18 -28.21 6.01 34.75
C GLN A 18 -26.89 5.90 35.54
N GLU A 19 -26.97 5.63 36.84
CA GLU A 19 -25.81 5.40 37.71
C GLU A 19 -25.09 4.10 37.34
N ASN A 20 -25.84 3.00 37.15
CA ASN A 20 -25.27 1.74 36.66
C ASN A 20 -24.61 1.88 35.29
N LEU A 21 -25.20 2.64 34.35
CA LEU A 21 -24.60 2.85 33.02
C LEU A 21 -23.33 3.71 33.08
N ALA A 22 -23.25 4.64 34.03
CA ALA A 22 -22.07 5.47 34.27
C ALA A 22 -20.91 4.68 34.90
N ASP A 23 -21.23 3.63 35.67
CA ASP A 23 -20.25 2.75 36.33
C ASP A 23 -19.79 1.55 35.47
N ILE A 24 -20.39 1.33 34.29
CA ILE A 24 -19.87 0.37 33.30
C ILE A 24 -18.59 0.93 32.70
N THR A 25 -17.47 0.64 33.36
CA THR A 25 -16.14 0.85 32.81
C THR A 25 -15.87 -0.17 31.71
N ILE A 26 -15.06 0.19 30.71
CA ILE A 26 -14.59 -0.75 29.68
C ILE A 26 -14.01 -2.02 30.31
N ASP A 27 -13.36 -1.88 31.46
CA ASP A 27 -12.79 -2.99 32.24
C ASP A 27 -13.85 -3.99 32.76
N SER A 28 -15.09 -3.55 32.99
CA SER A 28 -16.20 -4.43 33.43
C SER A 28 -16.81 -5.27 32.30
N LEU A 29 -16.67 -4.83 31.05
CA LEU A 29 -17.10 -5.53 29.84
C LEU A 29 -16.01 -6.47 29.29
N LEU A 30 -14.77 -6.29 29.75
CA LEU A 30 -13.65 -7.14 29.42
C LEU A 30 -13.66 -8.33 30.38
N ASP A 31 -14.41 -9.38 30.04
CA ASP A 31 -14.14 -10.72 30.57
C ASP A 31 -12.64 -11.02 30.32
N ALA A 32 -11.85 -10.92 31.38
CA ALA A 32 -10.39 -10.96 31.35
C ALA A 32 -9.81 -12.30 30.82
N GLU A 33 -10.65 -13.28 30.52
CA GLU A 33 -10.26 -14.60 30.00
C GLU A 33 -10.35 -14.74 28.47
N LYS A 34 -10.83 -13.74 27.71
CA LYS A 34 -10.94 -13.83 26.24
C LYS A 34 -10.32 -12.68 25.46
N VAL A 35 -9.41 -11.92 26.05
CA VAL A 35 -8.52 -11.05 25.27
C VAL A 35 -7.37 -11.90 24.77
N GLU A 36 -7.53 -12.47 23.57
CA GLU A 36 -6.45 -13.09 22.81
C GLU A 36 -5.25 -12.13 22.83
N ASP A 37 -4.04 -12.59 23.17
CA ASP A 37 -2.86 -11.72 23.33
C ASP A 37 -2.53 -10.97 22.02
N LEU A 38 -3.17 -9.82 21.80
CA LEU A 38 -2.98 -8.99 20.62
C LEU A 38 -1.59 -8.36 20.60
N THR A 39 -0.82 -8.42 21.70
CA THR A 39 0.52 -7.82 21.74
C THR A 39 1.51 -8.54 20.82
N HIS A 40 1.20 -9.78 20.40
CA HIS A 40 2.03 -10.52 19.47
C HIS A 40 2.24 -9.81 18.12
N ILE A 41 1.30 -8.96 17.68
CA ILE A 41 1.41 -8.18 16.43
C ILE A 41 2.48 -7.09 16.51
N PHE A 42 2.78 -6.59 17.72
CA PHE A 42 3.81 -5.58 17.96
C PHE A 42 5.20 -6.20 18.17
N ARG A 43 5.31 -7.54 18.19
CA ARG A 43 6.62 -8.20 18.27
C ARG A 43 7.41 -7.88 17.01
N LYS A 44 8.69 -7.55 17.16
CA LYS A 44 9.60 -7.23 16.03
C LYS A 44 9.70 -8.32 14.95
N LYS A 45 9.37 -9.56 15.29
CA LYS A 45 9.39 -10.70 14.35
C LYS A 45 8.09 -10.84 13.55
N HIS A 46 7.02 -10.16 13.96
CA HIS A 46 5.74 -10.22 13.27
C HIS A 46 5.86 -9.53 11.91
N VAL A 47 5.35 -10.18 10.87
CA VAL A 47 5.40 -9.66 9.51
C VAL A 47 4.20 -8.74 9.32
N SER A 48 4.44 -7.55 8.76
CA SER A 48 3.35 -6.62 8.45
C SER A 48 2.37 -7.26 7.46
N ALA A 49 1.06 -7.22 7.78
CA ALA A 49 0.01 -7.71 6.89
C ALA A 49 0.08 -7.06 5.50
N LYS A 50 0.41 -5.77 5.45
CA LYS A 50 0.62 -5.03 4.20
C LYS A 50 1.75 -5.62 3.37
N ILE A 51 2.91 -5.87 3.99
CA ILE A 51 4.05 -6.51 3.31
C ILE A 51 3.67 -7.91 2.83
N GLN A 52 2.97 -8.69 3.66
CA GLN A 52 2.54 -10.04 3.29
C GLN A 52 1.65 -10.03 2.05
N LEU A 53 0.59 -9.22 2.04
CA LEU A 53 -0.30 -9.09 0.89
C LEU A 53 0.42 -8.57 -0.36
N THR A 54 1.34 -7.61 -0.21
CA THR A 54 2.16 -7.14 -1.33
C THR A 54 3.04 -8.25 -1.90
N LEU A 55 3.64 -9.11 -1.06
CA LEU A 55 4.45 -10.23 -1.52
C LEU A 55 3.62 -11.29 -2.23
N ASP A 56 2.42 -11.59 -1.74
CA ASP A 56 1.50 -12.56 -2.36
C ASP A 56 1.03 -12.06 -3.74
N LEU A 57 0.72 -10.76 -3.84
CA LEU A 57 0.42 -10.11 -5.12
C LEU A 57 1.61 -10.17 -6.08
N ILE A 58 2.82 -9.87 -5.60
CA ILE A 58 4.05 -9.96 -6.42
C ILE A 58 4.28 -11.39 -6.90
N SER A 59 4.02 -12.41 -6.07
CA SER A 59 4.13 -13.82 -6.50
C SER A 59 3.26 -14.07 -7.73
N SER A 60 1.98 -13.65 -7.66
CA SER A 60 1.01 -13.83 -8.75
C SER A 60 1.45 -13.11 -10.04
N ILE A 61 2.02 -11.90 -9.91
CA ILE A 61 2.51 -11.11 -11.04
C ILE A 61 3.75 -11.75 -11.68
N LEU A 62 4.69 -12.23 -10.86
CA LEU A 62 5.90 -12.89 -11.36
C LEU A 62 5.57 -14.23 -12.03
N GLU A 63 4.59 -14.96 -11.50
CA GLU A 63 4.09 -16.21 -12.08
C GLU A 63 3.43 -16.02 -13.46
N SER A 64 2.75 -14.88 -13.69
CA SER A 64 2.20 -14.55 -15.01
C SER A 64 3.26 -14.03 -16.00
N GLY A 65 4.51 -13.83 -15.57
CA GLY A 65 5.57 -13.22 -16.37
C GLY A 65 5.38 -11.72 -16.59
N ASP A 66 4.56 -11.09 -15.75
CA ASP A 66 4.31 -9.66 -15.76
C ASP A 66 5.32 -8.90 -14.89
N LYS A 67 5.33 -7.57 -15.05
CA LYS A 67 6.21 -6.68 -14.31
C LYS A 67 5.40 -5.64 -13.55
N CYS A 68 5.92 -5.24 -12.40
CA CYS A 68 5.24 -4.26 -11.56
C CYS A 68 6.10 -3.05 -11.21
N VAL A 69 5.40 -1.94 -10.99
CA VAL A 69 5.95 -0.70 -10.44
C VAL A 69 5.36 -0.52 -9.04
N ILE A 70 6.22 -0.41 -8.04
CA ILE A 70 5.86 -0.19 -6.64
C ILE A 70 6.15 1.27 -6.32
N VAL A 71 5.14 2.01 -5.89
CA VAL A 71 5.24 3.45 -5.60
C VAL A 71 5.01 3.72 -4.13
N SER A 72 5.84 4.57 -3.55
CA SER A 72 5.70 5.07 -2.18
C SER A 72 6.27 6.48 -2.07
N GLN A 73 5.77 7.28 -1.14
CA GLN A 73 6.41 8.55 -0.79
C GLN A 73 7.63 8.37 0.13
N TRP A 74 7.78 7.21 0.76
CA TRP A 74 8.82 6.92 1.73
C TRP A 74 9.92 6.04 1.12
N THR A 75 11.07 6.63 0.81
CA THR A 75 12.22 5.88 0.27
C THR A 75 12.73 4.80 1.24
N SER A 76 12.64 5.04 2.54
CA SER A 76 12.94 4.05 3.58
C SER A 76 12.01 2.84 3.50
N PHE A 77 10.72 3.06 3.19
CA PHE A 77 9.77 1.97 3.05
C PHE A 77 10.04 1.15 1.78
N LEU A 78 10.37 1.79 0.66
CA LEU A 78 10.81 1.08 -0.55
C LEU A 78 12.01 0.15 -0.27
N LYS A 79 13.01 0.62 0.49
CA LYS A 79 14.17 -0.21 0.90
C LYS A 79 13.74 -1.42 1.75
N ILE A 80 12.74 -1.26 2.62
CA ILE A 80 12.18 -2.37 3.40
C ILE A 80 11.48 -3.38 2.48
N VAL A 81 10.62 -2.90 1.58
CA VAL A 81 9.89 -3.72 0.60
C VAL A 81 10.87 -4.50 -0.27
N GLU A 82 11.88 -3.85 -0.84
CA GLU A 82 12.94 -4.46 -1.64
C GLU A 82 13.65 -5.59 -0.88
N LYS A 83 13.99 -5.38 0.40
CA LYS A 83 14.60 -6.41 1.24
C LYS A 83 13.69 -7.63 1.41
N HIS A 84 12.39 -7.42 1.59
CA HIS A 84 11.42 -8.51 1.70
C HIS A 84 11.25 -9.28 0.39
N ILE A 85 11.21 -8.57 -0.74
CA ILE A 85 11.14 -9.16 -2.08
C ILE A 85 12.37 -10.02 -2.36
N ASN A 86 13.58 -9.47 -2.18
CA ASN A 86 14.83 -10.18 -2.42
C ASN A 86 14.97 -11.42 -1.53
N LYS A 87 14.44 -11.37 -0.30
CA LYS A 87 14.41 -12.53 0.60
C LYS A 87 13.44 -13.62 0.14
N ARG A 88 12.27 -13.23 -0.37
CA ARG A 88 11.21 -14.17 -0.77
C ARG A 88 11.43 -14.78 -2.16
N PHE A 89 12.04 -14.02 -3.06
CA PHE A 89 12.18 -14.35 -4.49
C PHE A 89 13.62 -14.18 -5.02
N PRO A 90 14.65 -14.78 -4.38
CA PRO A 90 16.07 -14.49 -4.67
C PRO A 90 16.51 -14.81 -6.11
N SER A 91 15.80 -15.69 -6.81
CA SER A 91 16.12 -16.10 -8.19
C SER A 91 15.12 -15.60 -9.24
N LEU A 92 13.99 -15.06 -8.80
CA LEU A 92 12.90 -14.62 -9.69
C LEU A 92 12.80 -13.09 -9.74
N ALA A 93 13.00 -12.40 -8.62
CA ALA A 93 12.87 -10.96 -8.56
C ALA A 93 14.18 -10.26 -8.94
N LYS A 94 14.10 -9.36 -9.91
CA LYS A 94 15.14 -8.40 -10.25
C LYS A 94 14.59 -7.01 -9.98
N CYS A 95 15.02 -6.43 -8.86
CA CYS A 95 14.58 -5.11 -8.42
C CYS A 95 15.50 -4.00 -8.95
N SER A 96 14.91 -2.85 -9.27
CA SER A 96 15.61 -1.58 -9.47
C SER A 96 14.80 -0.46 -8.87
N SER A 97 15.44 0.64 -8.47
CA SER A 97 14.76 1.76 -7.84
C SER A 97 15.13 3.11 -8.44
N ILE A 98 14.16 4.02 -8.47
CA ILE A 98 14.32 5.41 -8.89
C ILE A 98 13.78 6.32 -7.77
N THR A 99 14.70 6.87 -7.00
CA THR A 99 14.42 7.82 -5.90
C THR A 99 15.02 9.20 -6.20
N GLY A 100 14.93 10.15 -5.27
CA GLY A 100 15.60 11.45 -5.39
C GLY A 100 17.14 11.35 -5.39
N GLU A 101 17.69 10.27 -4.82
CA GLU A 101 19.14 10.07 -4.67
C GLU A 101 19.83 9.62 -5.98
N ILE A 102 19.06 9.08 -6.93
CA ILE A 102 19.60 8.54 -8.19
C ILE A 102 19.97 9.68 -9.15
N GLN A 103 21.19 9.64 -9.68
CA GLN A 103 21.66 10.62 -10.65
C GLN A 103 20.78 10.60 -11.92
N PRO A 104 20.50 11.76 -12.54
CA PRO A 104 19.68 11.81 -13.74
C PRO A 104 20.16 10.90 -14.88
N SER A 105 21.47 10.72 -15.06
CA SER A 105 22.07 9.82 -16.06
C SER A 105 21.60 8.38 -15.88
N ASP A 106 21.60 7.88 -14.65
CA ASP A 106 21.37 6.47 -14.34
C ASP A 106 19.87 6.12 -14.37
N ARG A 107 18.99 7.13 -14.36
CA ARG A 107 17.54 6.92 -14.40
C ARG A 107 17.13 6.27 -15.72
N GLN A 108 17.73 6.70 -16.83
CA GLN A 108 17.36 6.21 -18.15
C GLN A 108 17.76 4.75 -18.33
N ASP A 109 18.94 4.36 -17.86
CA ASP A 109 19.41 2.97 -17.93
C ASP A 109 18.50 2.02 -17.11
N ARG A 110 18.06 2.47 -15.93
CA ARG A 110 17.10 1.71 -15.11
C ARG A 110 15.75 1.56 -15.77
N VAL A 111 15.27 2.60 -16.45
CA VAL A 111 14.03 2.55 -17.24
C VAL A 111 14.17 1.61 -18.42
N ASN A 112 15.28 1.67 -19.14
CA ASN A 112 15.55 0.80 -20.29
C ASN A 112 15.56 -0.67 -19.85
N SER A 113 16.29 -1.00 -18.78
CA SER A 113 16.33 -2.36 -18.23
C SER A 113 14.97 -2.85 -17.73
N PHE A 114 14.10 -1.96 -17.24
CA PHE A 114 12.73 -2.34 -16.89
C PHE A 114 11.85 -2.61 -18.11
N ASN A 115 12.04 -1.85 -19.19
CA ASN A 115 11.28 -2.00 -20.43
C ASN A 115 11.77 -3.15 -21.33
N GLU A 116 12.94 -3.73 -21.05
CA GLU A 116 13.45 -4.91 -21.78
C GLU A 116 12.62 -6.16 -21.49
N ASP A 117 12.07 -6.81 -22.52
CA ASP A 117 11.19 -7.98 -22.34
C ASP A 117 11.90 -9.18 -21.69
N ASN A 118 13.18 -9.41 -22.02
CA ASN A 118 13.95 -10.57 -21.56
C ASN A 118 15.09 -10.13 -20.65
N ASP A 119 15.29 -10.86 -19.54
CA ASP A 119 16.41 -10.72 -18.59
C ASP A 119 16.52 -9.37 -17.85
N GLY A 120 15.67 -8.39 -18.18
CA GLY A 120 15.60 -7.09 -17.52
C GLY A 120 14.98 -7.11 -16.12
N VAL A 121 14.91 -5.92 -15.51
CA VAL A 121 14.25 -5.69 -14.23
C VAL A 121 12.75 -6.01 -14.36
N ASN A 122 12.18 -6.71 -13.38
CA ASN A 122 10.75 -7.03 -13.34
C ASN A 122 10.00 -6.32 -12.20
N ILE A 123 10.71 -5.72 -11.26
CA ILE A 123 10.13 -4.91 -10.18
C ILE A 123 10.84 -3.56 -10.10
N MET A 124 10.09 -2.49 -10.38
CA MET A 124 10.60 -1.12 -10.30
C MET A 124 10.04 -0.41 -9.07
N LEU A 125 10.91 0.07 -8.16
CA LEU A 125 10.53 0.80 -6.96
C LEU A 125 10.72 2.31 -7.16
N ILE A 126 9.67 3.11 -7.00
CA ILE A 126 9.69 4.54 -7.33
C ILE A 126 9.20 5.38 -6.16
N SER A 127 9.97 6.43 -5.85
CA SER A 127 9.47 7.48 -4.97
C SER A 127 8.43 8.33 -5.69
N ILE A 128 7.24 8.52 -5.14
CA ILE A 128 6.20 9.36 -5.77
C ILE A 128 6.68 10.81 -5.96
N THR A 129 7.59 11.26 -5.07
CA THR A 129 8.23 12.59 -5.11
C THR A 129 9.34 12.70 -6.16
N ALA A 130 9.79 11.61 -6.78
CA ALA A 130 10.58 11.66 -8.01
C ALA A 130 9.71 12.08 -9.24
N GLY A 131 8.60 12.78 -8.99
CA GLY A 131 7.53 13.20 -9.89
C GLY A 131 7.97 14.04 -11.09
N GLY A 132 9.05 14.81 -10.96
CA GLY A 132 9.54 15.70 -12.02
C GLY A 132 10.16 15.00 -13.23
N VAL A 133 10.41 13.69 -13.16
CA VAL A 133 11.05 12.93 -14.24
C VAL A 133 9.97 12.20 -15.04
N GLY A 134 9.81 12.54 -16.32
CA GLY A 134 8.81 11.98 -17.23
C GLY A 134 9.10 10.55 -17.69
N LEU A 135 9.28 9.63 -16.75
CA LEU A 135 9.67 8.23 -17.01
C LEU A 135 8.62 7.49 -17.86
N ASN A 136 9.07 6.61 -18.75
CA ASN A 136 8.22 5.73 -19.55
C ASN A 136 8.41 4.28 -19.06
N LEU A 137 7.45 3.74 -18.31
CA LEU A 137 7.54 2.43 -17.65
C LEU A 137 6.57 1.44 -18.29
N THR A 138 6.57 1.41 -19.62
CA THR A 138 5.64 0.61 -20.44
C THR A 138 5.95 -0.89 -20.44
N GLY A 139 7.11 -1.32 -19.94
CA GLY A 139 7.43 -2.74 -19.75
C GLY A 139 6.62 -3.43 -18.65
N GLY A 140 6.05 -2.66 -17.72
CA GLY A 140 5.20 -3.20 -16.66
C GLY A 140 3.75 -2.83 -16.81
N ASN A 141 2.88 -3.65 -16.24
CA ASN A 141 1.43 -3.53 -16.35
C ASN A 141 0.73 -3.53 -14.99
N HIS A 142 1.46 -3.77 -13.89
CA HIS A 142 0.93 -3.63 -12.54
C HIS A 142 1.52 -2.41 -11.83
N LEU A 143 0.66 -1.55 -11.29
CA LEU A 143 1.04 -0.42 -10.45
C LEU A 143 0.53 -0.65 -9.03
N ILE A 144 1.45 -0.75 -8.07
CA ILE A 144 1.15 -0.98 -6.66
C ILE A 144 1.46 0.31 -5.90
N LEU A 145 0.42 0.99 -5.40
CA LEU A 145 0.58 2.14 -4.52
C LEU A 145 0.67 1.65 -3.08
N MET A 146 1.86 1.79 -2.51
CA MET A 146 2.10 1.43 -1.12
C MET A 146 1.55 2.46 -0.16
N ASP A 147 1.30 3.70 -0.57
CA ASP A 147 0.71 4.72 0.27
C ASP A 147 0.03 5.76 -0.61
N LEU A 148 -1.07 6.30 -0.08
CA LEU A 148 -1.86 7.31 -0.76
C LEU A 148 -1.31 8.69 -0.44
N HIS A 149 -1.23 9.52 -1.46
CA HIS A 149 -0.76 10.88 -1.31
C HIS A 149 -1.95 11.84 -1.22
N TRP A 150 -1.85 12.88 -0.38
CA TRP A 150 -2.92 13.87 -0.20
C TRP A 150 -3.29 14.59 -1.51
N ASN A 151 -2.34 14.70 -2.43
CA ASN A 151 -2.56 15.19 -3.78
C ASN A 151 -2.81 14.03 -4.76
N PRO A 152 -4.05 13.83 -5.24
CA PRO A 152 -4.39 12.74 -6.16
C PRO A 152 -3.73 12.88 -7.54
N ALA A 153 -3.30 14.09 -7.93
CA ALA A 153 -2.63 14.30 -9.20
C ALA A 153 -1.28 13.55 -9.27
N LEU A 154 -0.62 13.32 -8.15
CA LEU A 154 0.63 12.53 -8.13
C LEU A 154 0.38 11.05 -8.39
N GLU A 155 -0.73 10.50 -7.90
CA GLU A 155 -1.12 9.12 -8.18
C GLU A 155 -1.51 8.95 -9.65
N LEU A 156 -2.25 9.92 -10.18
CA LEU A 156 -2.60 9.96 -11.61
C LEU A 156 -1.33 10.02 -12.46
N GLN A 157 -0.38 10.87 -12.11
CA GLN A 157 0.91 10.96 -12.80
C GLN A 157 1.69 9.63 -12.72
N ALA A 158 1.67 8.96 -11.57
CA ALA A 158 2.31 7.65 -11.43
C ALA A 158 1.67 6.60 -12.34
N ARG A 159 0.32 6.60 -12.45
CA ARG A 159 -0.42 5.76 -13.39
C ARG A 159 -0.06 6.05 -14.84
N ASP A 160 0.01 7.32 -15.22
CA ASP A 160 0.31 7.74 -16.60
C ASP A 160 1.73 7.37 -17.06
N ARG A 161 2.64 7.03 -16.12
CA ARG A 161 3.98 6.49 -16.46
C ARG A 161 3.91 5.04 -16.96
N VAL A 162 2.93 4.28 -16.50
CA VAL A 162 2.72 2.86 -16.84
C VAL A 162 1.69 2.73 -17.97
N HIS A 163 0.59 3.48 -17.85
CA HIS A 163 -0.44 3.62 -18.86
C HIS A 163 -0.03 4.70 -19.87
N ARG A 164 0.96 4.38 -20.70
CA ARG A 164 1.53 5.29 -21.69
C ARG A 164 1.49 4.68 -23.08
N MET A 165 1.58 5.53 -24.11
CA MET A 165 1.72 5.10 -25.51
C MET A 165 2.89 4.10 -25.64
N GLY A 166 2.61 2.92 -26.18
CA GLY A 166 3.55 1.81 -26.26
C GLY A 166 3.22 0.63 -25.33
N GLN A 167 2.35 0.84 -24.33
CA GLN A 167 1.82 -0.25 -23.52
C GLN A 167 0.92 -1.17 -24.36
N ARG A 168 1.10 -2.48 -24.22
CA ARG A 168 0.32 -3.51 -24.93
C ARG A 168 -0.54 -4.38 -24.00
N LYS A 169 -0.22 -4.40 -22.71
CA LYS A 169 -0.93 -5.16 -21.68
C LYS A 169 -1.93 -4.28 -20.94
N GLU A 170 -2.98 -4.90 -20.40
CA GLU A 170 -3.93 -4.22 -19.53
C GLU A 170 -3.24 -3.74 -18.24
N VAL A 171 -3.48 -2.48 -17.85
CA VAL A 171 -2.82 -1.88 -16.68
C VAL A 171 -3.70 -2.04 -15.44
N HIS A 172 -3.16 -2.71 -14.42
CA HIS A 172 -3.82 -2.94 -13.15
C HIS A 172 -3.28 -2.01 -12.06
N LEU A 173 -4.18 -1.38 -11.31
CA LEU A 173 -3.85 -0.50 -10.19
C LEU A 173 -4.26 -1.15 -8.86
N HIS A 174 -3.32 -1.25 -7.93
CA HIS A 174 -3.48 -1.83 -6.60
C HIS A 174 -3.20 -0.75 -5.56
N LYS A 175 -4.08 -0.58 -4.56
CA LYS A 175 -3.97 0.43 -3.49
C LYS A 175 -4.31 -0.17 -2.13
#